data_AF-A0A7Y2SKR3-F1
#
_entry.id   AF-A0A7Y2SKR3-F1
#
_cell.length_a   1.000
_cell.length_b   1.000
_cell.length_c   1.000
_cell.angle_alpha   90.00
_cell.angle_beta   90.00
_cell.angle_gamma   90.00
#
_symmetry.space_group_name_H-M   'P 1'
#
loop_
_entity.id
_entity.type
_entity.pdbx_description
1 polymer ?
#
loop_
_entity_poly.entity_id
_entity_poly.type
_entity_poly.pdbx_seq_one_letter_code
_entity_poly.pdbx_strand_id
1 'polypeptide(L)'
;MRTLPLSDVLLQAILRHREIQKQEREAYGPDWNRQDLVFPSTNGLPIWPRNVNVAFKRVLRAAGLPETTRFHGLRHSCATLSVSKAEIEQRFFCIRKP
;
A
#
# COMPACT_ATOMS: atom_id res chain seq x y z
N MET A 1 -14.82 8.05 -12.92
CA MET A 1 -14.23 7.18 -11.90
C MET A 1 -13.57 5.99 -12.59
N ARG A 2 -12.40 5.54 -12.15
CA ARG A 2 -11.68 4.40 -12.75
C ARG A 2 -11.61 3.26 -11.74
N THR A 3 -12.03 2.07 -12.14
CA THR A 3 -11.89 0.85 -11.33
C THR A 3 -10.58 0.17 -11.70
N LEU A 4 -9.82 -0.27 -10.70
CA LEU A 4 -8.56 -0.98 -10.89
C LEU A 4 -8.68 -2.39 -10.31
N PRO A 5 -8.13 -3.42 -10.97
CA PRO A 5 -8.11 -4.76 -10.43
C PRO A 5 -7.23 -4.81 -9.16
N LEU A 6 -7.75 -5.46 -8.11
CA LEU A 6 -6.99 -5.75 -6.89
C LEU A 6 -6.34 -7.12 -7.03
N SER A 7 -5.06 -7.25 -6.65
CA SER A 7 -4.43 -8.56 -6.49
C SER A 7 -4.78 -9.17 -5.14
N ASP A 8 -4.73 -10.50 -5.03
CA ASP A 8 -5.00 -11.21 -3.77
C ASP A 8 -4.07 -10.76 -2.64
N VAL A 9 -2.79 -10.50 -2.96
CA VAL A 9 -1.80 -9.99 -2.00
C VAL A 9 -2.22 -8.63 -1.45
N LEU A 10 -2.73 -7.73 -2.31
CA LEU A 10 -3.21 -6.42 -1.90
C LEU A 10 -4.49 -6.54 -1.07
N LEU A 11 -5.41 -7.43 -1.44
CA LEU A 11 -6.64 -7.67 -0.68
C LEU A 11 -6.32 -8.13 0.76
N GLN A 12 -5.42 -9.10 0.91
CA GLN A 12 -5.01 -9.59 2.22
C GLN A 12 -4.34 -8.49 3.06
N ALA A 13 -3.51 -7.65 2.44
CA ALA A 13 -2.88 -6.52 3.12
C ALA A 13 -3.91 -5.50 3.63
N ILE A 14 -4.94 -5.20 2.83
CA ILE A 14 -6.02 -4.27 3.22
C ILE A 14 -6.87 -4.85 4.36
N LEU A 15 -7.22 -6.15 4.29
CA LEU A 15 -7.97 -6.81 5.36
C LEU A 15 -7.21 -6.82 6.67
N ARG A 16 -5.91 -7.13 6.63
CA ARG A 16 -5.03 -7.05 7.81
C ARG A 16 -4.96 -5.63 8.36
N HIS A 17 -4.86 -4.63 7.49
CA HIS A 17 -4.84 -3.23 7.91
C HIS A 17 -6.15 -2.84 8.62
N ARG A 18 -7.29 -3.30 8.12
CA ARG A 18 -8.60 -3.06 8.74
C ARG A 18 -8.71 -3.65 10.14
N GLU A 19 -8.13 -4.83 10.36
CA GLU A 19 -8.11 -5.45 11.69
C GLU A 19 -7.24 -4.66 12.68
N ILE A 20 -6.05 -4.21 12.24
CA ILE A 20 -5.17 -3.35 13.07
C ILE A 20 -5.88 -2.05 13.43
N GLN A 21 -6.57 -1.40 12.49
CA GLN A 21 -7.32 -0.17 12.76
C GLN A 21 -8.43 -0.37 13.79
N LYS A 22 -9.11 -1.52 13.76
CA LYS A 22 -10.14 -1.85 14.73
C LYS A 22 -9.53 -1.92 16.14
N GLN A 23 -8.38 -2.56 16.28
CA GLN A 23 -7.64 -2.64 17.54
C GLN A 23 -7.14 -1.26 18.00
N GLU A 24 -6.59 -0.44 17.10
CA GLU A 24 -6.16 0.93 17.41
C GLU A 24 -7.33 1.81 17.85
N ARG A 25 -8.50 1.67 17.22
CA ARG A 25 -9.73 2.37 17.60
C ARG A 25 -10.21 1.96 18.98
N GLU A 26 -10.24 0.66 19.26
CA GLU A 26 -10.61 0.13 20.57
C GLU A 26 -9.65 0.61 21.67
N ALA A 27 -8.35 0.67 21.37
CA ALA A 27 -7.33 1.17 22.29
C ALA A 27 -7.41 2.69 22.52
N TYR A 28 -7.77 3.49 21.51
CA TYR A 28 -7.87 4.94 21.63
C TYR A 28 -9.14 5.41 22.36
N GLY A 29 -10.22 4.63 22.27
CA GLY A 29 -11.47 4.89 22.98
C GLY A 29 -12.42 5.85 22.24
N PRO A 30 -13.38 6.46 22.96
CA PRO A 30 -14.51 7.17 22.36
C PRO A 30 -14.15 8.46 21.61
N ASP A 31 -12.99 9.06 21.89
CA ASP A 31 -12.50 10.29 21.24
C ASP A 31 -11.84 10.05 19.87
N TRP A 32 -11.85 8.81 19.39
CA TRP A 32 -11.29 8.49 18.07
C TRP A 32 -12.10 9.14 16.96
N ASN A 33 -11.44 9.95 16.13
CA ASN A 33 -12.13 10.72 15.09
C ASN A 33 -12.61 9.81 13.97
N ARG A 34 -13.94 9.67 13.84
CA ARG A 34 -14.60 8.82 12.85
C ARG A 34 -14.72 9.50 11.50
N GLN A 35 -13.59 9.92 10.94
CA GLN A 35 -13.55 10.23 9.52
C GLN A 35 -13.49 8.87 8.80
N ASP A 36 -14.40 8.61 7.84
CA ASP A 36 -14.50 7.35 7.07
C ASP A 36 -13.29 7.13 6.13
N LEU A 37 -12.08 7.26 6.68
CA LEU A 37 -10.80 7.15 6.01
C LEU A 37 -10.36 5.68 6.00
N VAL A 38 -9.84 5.25 4.85
CA VAL A 38 -9.25 3.91 4.69
C VAL A 38 -7.87 3.82 5.36
N PHE A 39 -7.16 4.94 5.53
CA PHE A 39 -5.84 5.03 6.18
C PHE A 39 -5.79 6.22 7.17
N PRO A 40 -6.46 6.12 8.33
CA PRO A 40 -6.35 7.11 9.38
C PRO A 40 -5.02 6.96 10.14
N SER A 41 -4.60 8.05 10.77
CA SER A 41 -3.61 8.04 11.85
C SER A 41 -4.20 7.38 13.10
N THR A 42 -3.39 7.08 14.11
CA THR A 42 -3.82 6.42 15.36
C THR A 42 -4.95 7.17 16.08
N ASN A 43 -5.05 8.49 15.89
CA ASN A 43 -6.11 9.35 16.43
C ASN A 43 -7.33 9.55 15.50
N GLY A 44 -7.40 8.85 14.37
CA GLY A 44 -8.52 8.95 13.41
C GLY A 44 -8.39 10.09 12.39
N LEU A 45 -7.34 10.90 12.47
CA LEU A 45 -7.10 12.02 11.54
C LEU A 45 -6.35 11.59 10.27
N PRO A 46 -6.37 12.41 9.21
CA PRO A 46 -5.59 12.15 8.01
C PRO A 46 -4.09 12.12 8.34
N ILE A 47 -3.37 11.16 7.75
CA ILE A 47 -1.93 11.06 7.92
C ILE A 47 -1.26 12.21 7.16
N TRP A 48 -0.48 13.03 7.87
CA TRP A 48 0.33 14.07 7.24
C TRP A 48 1.36 13.46 6.28
N PRO A 49 1.57 14.03 5.07
CA PRO A 49 2.52 13.48 4.08
C PRO A 49 3.94 13.29 4.61
N ARG A 50 4.37 14.13 5.56
CA ARG A 50 5.66 13.99 6.25
C ARG A 50 5.75 12.69 7.04
N ASN A 51 4.69 12.30 7.73
CA ASN A 51 4.64 11.09 8.55
C ASN A 51 4.69 9.84 7.67
N VAL A 52 4.06 9.87 6.50
CA VAL A 52 4.17 8.78 5.51
C VAL A 52 5.62 8.58 5.07
N ASN A 53 6.35 9.67 4.78
CA ASN A 53 7.76 9.59 4.41
C ASN A 53 8.63 9.05 5.55
N VAL A 54 8.37 9.45 6.80
CA VAL A 54 9.10 8.92 7.96
C VAL A 54 8.85 7.42 8.13
N ALA A 55 7.59 6.99 8.06
CA ALA A 55 7.23 5.58 8.12
C ALA A 55 7.89 4.77 6.98
N PHE A 56 7.89 5.32 5.77
CA PHE A 56 8.54 4.69 4.61
C PHE A 56 10.04 4.51 4.82
N LYS A 57 10.75 5.54 5.32
CA LYS A 57 12.19 5.42 5.63
C LYS A 57 12.48 4.36 6.70
N ARG A 58 11.60 4.21 7.70
CA ARG A 58 11.73 3.14 8.70
C ARG A 58 11.64 1.75 8.06
N VAL A 59 10.71 1.56 7.12
CA VAL A 59 10.59 0.32 6.36
C VAL A 59 11.82 0.05 5.49
N LEU A 60 12.35 1.08 4.81
CA LEU A 60 13.58 0.95 4.02
C LEU A 60 14.77 0.51 4.89
N ARG A 61 14.94 1.13 6.06
CA ARG A 61 15.99 0.77 7.01
C ARG A 61 15.84 -0.67 7.49
N ALA A 62 14.63 -1.09 7.85
CA ALA A 62 14.36 -2.47 8.27
C ALA A 62 14.62 -3.49 7.15
N ALA A 63 14.42 -3.09 5.89
CA ALA A 63 14.72 -3.91 4.72
C ALA A 63 16.19 -3.82 4.25
N GLY A 64 17.04 -3.04 4.93
CA GLY A 64 18.45 -2.82 4.52
C GLY A 64 18.62 -2.03 3.23
N LEU A 65 17.59 -1.27 2.81
CA LEU A 65 17.59 -0.50 1.57
C LEU A 65 18.09 0.95 1.78
N PRO A 66 18.61 1.60 0.72
CA PRO A 66 19.06 2.99 0.80
C PRO A 66 17.93 3.96 1.20
N GLU A 67 18.18 4.80 2.20
CA GLU A 67 17.22 5.84 2.64
C GLU A 67 17.03 6.97 1.62
N THR A 68 17.81 6.97 0.54
CA THR A 68 17.71 7.92 -0.59
C THR A 68 16.51 7.63 -1.49
N THR A 69 15.92 6.43 -1.41
CA THR A 69 14.73 6.08 -2.18
C THR A 69 13.54 6.97 -1.79
N ARG A 70 12.93 7.60 -2.78
CA ARG A 70 11.77 8.48 -2.59
C ARG A 70 10.47 7.71 -2.66
N PHE A 71 9.45 8.17 -1.94
CA PHE A 71 8.14 7.54 -1.90
C PHE A 71 7.47 7.44 -3.29
N HIS A 72 7.63 8.45 -4.16
CA HIS A 72 7.11 8.40 -5.53
C HIS A 72 7.78 7.32 -6.40
N GLY A 73 8.99 6.88 -6.04
CA GLY A 73 9.70 5.80 -6.71
C GLY A 73 8.88 4.51 -6.70
N LEU A 74 8.09 4.25 -5.65
CA LEU A 74 7.20 3.09 -5.58
C LEU A 74 6.18 3.06 -6.72
N ARG A 75 5.65 4.23 -7.10
CA ARG A 75 4.69 4.32 -8.22
C ARG A 75 5.37 4.06 -9.55
N HIS A 76 6.59 4.53 -9.74
CA HIS A 76 7.39 4.22 -10.93
C HIS A 76 7.74 2.74 -11.00
N SER A 77 8.23 2.15 -9.90
CA SER A 77 8.51 0.72 -9.82
C SER A 77 7.26 -0.11 -10.09
N CYS A 78 6.11 0.25 -9.53
CA CYS A 78 4.84 -0.42 -9.80
C CYS A 78 4.44 -0.31 -11.27
N ALA A 79 4.62 0.85 -11.90
CA ALA A 79 4.36 1.02 -13.33
C ALA A 79 5.29 0.13 -14.17
N THR A 80 6.60 0.15 -13.91
CA THR A 80 7.58 -0.71 -14.59
C THR A 80 7.27 -2.19 -14.40
N LEU A 81 7.00 -2.62 -13.16
CA LEU A 81 6.64 -4.02 -12.85
C LEU A 81 5.32 -4.42 -13.52
N SER A 82 4.35 -3.52 -13.62
CA SER A 82 3.08 -3.78 -14.29
C SER A 82 3.28 -3.93 -15.80
N VAL A 83 4.13 -3.13 -16.41
CA VAL A 83 4.51 -3.26 -17.83
C VAL A 83 5.25 -4.58 -18.07
N SER A 84 6.27 -4.89 -17.27
CA SER A 84 7.04 -6.13 -17.42
C SER A 84 6.22 -7.39 -17.13
N LYS A 85 5.31 -7.36 -16.16
CA LYS A 85 4.41 -8.49 -15.89
C LYS A 85 3.41 -8.69 -17.03
N ALA A 86 2.88 -7.61 -17.60
CA ALA A 86 2.03 -7.69 -18.78
C ALA A 86 2.76 -8.27 -19.99
N GLU A 87 4.05 -7.96 -20.18
CA GLU A 87 4.89 -8.57 -21.23
C GLU A 87 5.09 -10.08 -21.01
N ILE A 88 5.29 -10.52 -19.76
CA ILE A 88 5.44 -11.94 -19.43
C ILE A 88 4.11 -12.68 -19.67
N GLU A 89 2.97 -12.14 -19.23
CA GLU A 89 1.65 -12.75 -19.46
C GLU A 89 1.28 -12.77 -20.96
N GLN A 90 1.64 -11.75 -21.75
CA GLN A 90 1.47 -11.77 -23.21
C GLN A 90 2.36 -12.80 -23.90
N ARG A 91 3.59 -13.00 -23.42
CA ARG A 91 4.51 -14.00 -23.97
C ARG A 91 4.04 -15.42 -23.64
N PHE A 92 3.53 -15.66 -22.43
CA PHE A 92 2.89 -16.93 -22.09
C PHE A 92 1.57 -17.16 -22.84
N PHE A 93 0.79 -16.11 -23.12
CA PHE A 93 -0.42 -16.22 -23.95
C PHE A 93 -0.09 -16.57 -25.42
N CYS A 94 1.02 -16.05 -25.96
CA CYS A 94 1.44 -16.35 -27.33
C CYS A 94 2.06 -17.76 -27.48
N ILE A 95 2.69 -18.30 -26.42
CA ILE A 95 3.23 -19.68 -26.41
C ILE A 95 2.15 -20.74 -26.14
N ARG A 96 0.95 -20.31 -25.72
CA ARG A 96 -0.15 -21.19 -25.29
C ARG A 96 -1.42 -21.04 -26.12
N LYS A 97 -1.29 -20.72 -27.41
CA LYS A 97 -2.33 -20.96 -28.42
C LYS A 97 -2.09 -22.35 -29.04
N PRO A 98 -3.14 -23.16 -29.28
CA PRO A 98 -3.00 -24.42 -30.01
C PRO A 98 -2.53 -24.20 -31.45
#